data_AF-A0AAJ7C2B9-F1
#
_entry.id   AF-A0AAJ7C2B9-F1
#
_cell.length_a   1.000
_cell.length_b   1.000
_cell.length_c   1.000
_cell.angle_alpha   90.00
_cell.angle_beta   90.00
_cell.angle_gamma   90.00
#
_symmetry.space_group_name_H-M   'P 1'
#
loop_
_entity.id
_entity.type
_entity.pdbx_description
1 polymer ?
#
loop_
_entity_poly.entity_id
_entity_poly.type
_entity_poly.pdbx_seq_one_letter_code
_entity_poly.pdbx_strand_id
1 'polypeptide(L)'
;MSASLTTIPKIDEMAEHTPAPYRPRAVYGYALYIGSNIFFILYLVWALVPDYILHEQLGLTYWPLKYWAVAIPIWGLTAAGVFAFIIYPAINMRMTPDIDDIKTINDKYSLSNQERIPGGIPPVSDIPITEVCRKLYLPDSKIKNS
;
A
#
# COMPACT_ATOMS: atom_id res chain seq x y z
N MET A 1 30.11 -35.70 23.74
CA MET A 1 29.42 -35.93 22.45
C MET A 1 28.64 -34.66 22.13
N SER A 2 29.30 -33.71 21.46
CA SER A 2 28.77 -32.37 21.17
C SER A 2 27.89 -32.47 19.93
N ALA A 3 26.59 -32.20 20.07
CA ALA A 3 25.69 -32.13 18.92
C ALA A 3 25.96 -30.81 18.19
N SER A 4 26.60 -30.91 17.03
CA SER A 4 26.97 -29.78 16.17
C SER A 4 25.74 -29.03 15.67
N LEU A 5 25.76 -27.73 15.89
CA LEU A 5 24.71 -26.74 15.65
C LEU A 5 24.73 -26.25 14.18
N THR A 6 24.70 -27.15 13.19
CA THR A 6 25.02 -26.81 11.78
C THR A 6 23.96 -27.17 10.74
N THR A 7 22.69 -27.41 11.11
CA THR A 7 21.63 -27.74 10.13
C THR A 7 20.46 -26.73 10.11
N ILE A 8 20.71 -25.45 10.41
CA ILE A 8 19.75 -24.34 10.21
C ILE A 8 20.39 -23.19 9.40
N PRO A 9 20.75 -23.37 8.12
CA PRO A 9 20.95 -22.18 7.26
C PRO A 9 19.96 -22.13 6.07
N LYS A 10 19.50 -23.27 5.56
CA LYS A 10 18.80 -23.32 4.27
C LYS A 10 17.30 -22.97 4.31
N ILE A 11 16.65 -23.14 5.47
CA ILE A 11 15.21 -22.85 5.63
C ILE A 11 14.93 -21.37 5.92
N ASP A 12 15.86 -20.68 6.59
CA ASP A 12 15.72 -19.26 6.89
C ASP A 12 15.94 -18.40 5.63
N GLU A 13 16.85 -18.79 4.75
CA GLU A 13 17.13 -18.11 3.47
C GLU A 13 15.93 -18.14 2.51
N MET A 14 15.20 -19.26 2.43
CA MET A 14 14.00 -19.38 1.57
C MET A 14 12.79 -18.61 2.12
N ALA A 15 12.70 -18.46 3.44
CA ALA A 15 11.61 -17.74 4.10
C ALA A 15 11.77 -16.21 4.02
N GLU A 16 12.99 -15.72 3.84
CA GLU A 16 13.29 -14.28 3.76
C GLU A 16 12.64 -13.58 2.55
N HIS A 17 12.52 -14.28 1.42
CA HIS A 17 11.91 -13.74 0.19
C HIS A 17 10.42 -14.10 0.01
N THR A 18 9.88 -14.95 0.87
CA THR A 18 8.47 -15.37 0.80
C THR A 18 7.63 -14.46 1.71
N PRO A 19 6.43 -14.00 1.34
CA PRO A 19 5.55 -13.21 2.23
C PRO A 19 4.98 -14.00 3.42
N ALA A 20 5.37 -15.27 3.58
CA ALA A 20 4.98 -16.15 4.66
C ALA A 20 5.42 -15.61 6.04
N PRO A 21 4.72 -15.99 7.12
CA PRO A 21 5.08 -15.59 8.48
C PRO A 21 6.51 -16.07 8.81
N TYR A 22 7.42 -15.12 8.99
CA TYR A 22 8.83 -15.35 9.25
C TYR A 22 9.18 -14.81 10.64
N ARG A 23 9.81 -15.64 11.48
CA ARG A 23 10.04 -15.33 12.90
C ARG A 23 10.82 -14.01 13.10
N PRO A 24 11.90 -13.71 12.36
CA PRO A 24 12.57 -12.42 12.45
C PRO A 24 11.69 -11.21 12.11
N ARG A 25 10.78 -11.30 11.13
CA ARG A 25 9.86 -10.19 10.79
C ARG A 25 8.95 -9.83 11.96
N ALA A 26 8.48 -10.83 12.72
CA ALA A 26 7.68 -10.59 13.92
C ALA A 26 8.49 -9.88 15.02
N VAL A 27 9.77 -10.22 15.18
CA VAL A 27 10.65 -9.58 16.16
C VAL A 27 10.91 -8.11 15.79
N TYR A 28 11.20 -7.80 14.52
CA TYR A 28 11.37 -6.41 14.08
C TYR A 28 10.11 -5.58 14.25
N GLY A 29 8.94 -6.14 13.88
CA GLY A 29 7.65 -5.48 14.09
C GLY A 29 7.37 -5.20 15.56
N TYR A 30 7.68 -6.16 16.44
CA TYR A 30 7.51 -5.99 17.90
C TYR A 30 8.48 -4.96 18.49
N ALA A 31 9.74 -4.98 18.07
CA ALA A 31 10.73 -3.97 18.49
C ALA A 31 10.31 -2.57 18.04
N LEU A 32 9.82 -2.42 16.80
CA LEU A 32 9.31 -1.16 16.27
C LEU A 32 8.04 -0.72 17.00
N TYR A 33 7.15 -1.65 17.37
CA TYR A 33 5.97 -1.37 18.18
C TYR A 33 6.36 -0.80 19.55
N ILE A 34 7.27 -1.44 20.29
CA ILE A 34 7.71 -0.91 21.59
C ILE A 34 8.41 0.45 21.40
N GLY A 35 9.34 0.53 20.45
CA GLY A 35 10.09 1.77 20.18
C GLY A 35 9.17 2.93 19.83
N SER A 36 8.23 2.73 18.91
CA SER A 36 7.26 3.76 18.51
C SER A 36 6.38 4.21 19.68
N ASN A 37 5.93 3.30 20.55
CA ASN A 37 5.15 3.66 21.74
C ASN A 37 5.97 4.51 22.73
N ILE A 38 7.22 4.13 22.99
CA ILE A 38 8.11 4.91 23.87
C ILE A 38 8.34 6.31 23.30
N PHE A 39 8.68 6.41 22.00
CA PHE A 39 8.86 7.70 21.34
C PHE A 39 7.57 8.53 21.34
N PHE A 40 6.42 7.90 21.15
CA PHE A 40 5.13 8.58 21.18
C PHE A 40 4.79 9.12 22.57
N ILE A 41 5.03 8.35 23.64
CA ILE A 41 4.83 8.83 25.01
C ILE A 41 5.78 9.98 25.31
N LEU A 42 7.06 9.86 24.96
CA LEU A 42 8.05 10.94 25.13
C LEU A 42 7.63 12.20 24.37
N TYR A 43 7.12 12.04 23.15
CA TYR A 43 6.58 13.12 22.35
C TYR A 43 5.38 13.79 23.02
N LEU A 44 4.43 13.04 23.57
CA LEU A 44 3.27 13.59 24.27
C LEU A 44 3.68 14.32 25.54
N VAL A 45 4.58 13.74 26.35
CA VAL A 45 5.12 14.42 27.53
C VAL A 45 5.77 15.73 27.12
N TRP A 46 6.62 15.71 26.10
CA TRP A 46 7.21 16.94 25.58
C TRP A 46 6.15 17.91 25.04
N ALA A 47 5.16 17.48 24.29
CA ALA A 47 4.18 18.36 23.66
C ALA A 47 3.21 19.01 24.66
N LEU A 48 2.82 18.28 25.72
CA LEU A 48 1.82 18.70 26.69
C LEU A 48 2.39 19.43 27.90
N VAL A 49 3.63 19.11 28.31
CA VAL A 49 4.26 19.77 29.46
C VAL A 49 4.60 21.23 29.09
N PRO A 50 4.17 22.22 29.89
CA PRO A 50 4.51 23.62 29.67
C PRO A 50 6.01 23.90 29.74
N ASP A 51 6.47 24.89 28.97
CA ASP A 51 7.90 25.23 28.85
C ASP A 51 8.55 25.60 30.19
N TYR A 52 7.84 26.27 31.10
CA TYR A 52 8.40 26.66 32.40
C TYR A 52 8.85 25.45 33.22
N ILE A 53 8.11 24.32 33.18
CA ILE A 53 8.48 23.09 33.89
C ILE A 53 9.74 22.48 33.27
N LEU A 54 9.82 22.47 31.94
CA LEU A 54 10.97 21.96 31.20
C LEU A 54 12.23 22.81 31.44
N HIS A 55 12.08 24.13 31.53
CA HIS A 55 13.19 25.04 31.77
C HIS A 55 13.66 24.99 33.23
N GLU A 56 12.74 25.07 34.20
CA GLU A 56 13.09 25.22 35.62
C GLU A 56 13.45 23.90 36.30
N GLN A 57 12.77 22.80 35.97
CA GLN A 57 12.98 21.51 36.65
C GLN A 57 13.97 20.61 35.92
N LEU A 58 13.99 20.65 34.59
CA LEU A 58 14.85 19.81 33.76
C LEU A 58 16.09 20.54 33.24
N GLY A 59 16.17 21.87 33.40
CA GLY A 59 17.31 22.67 32.94
C GLY A 59 17.47 22.74 31.41
N LEU A 60 16.40 22.44 30.66
CA LEU A 60 16.43 22.37 29.20
C LEU A 60 16.21 23.76 28.60
N THR A 61 17.25 24.59 28.57
CA THR A 61 17.14 26.01 28.16
C THR A 61 16.96 26.21 26.65
N TYR A 62 17.42 25.27 25.83
CA TYR A 62 17.35 25.36 24.37
C TYR A 62 16.66 24.13 23.79
N TRP A 63 15.37 24.28 23.46
CA TRP A 63 14.56 23.24 22.85
C TRP A 63 13.76 23.80 21.66
N PRO A 64 13.45 22.99 20.62
CA PRO A 64 12.57 23.42 19.54
C PRO A 64 11.23 23.96 20.04
N LEU A 65 10.75 25.02 19.37
CA LEU A 65 9.48 25.67 19.66
C LEU A 65 8.32 24.67 19.67
N LYS A 66 7.41 24.80 20.65
CA LYS A 66 6.20 23.96 20.76
C LYS A 66 5.30 23.97 19.53
N TYR A 67 5.40 25.00 18.69
CA TYR A 67 4.78 25.04 17.36
C TYR A 67 5.05 23.76 16.55
N TRP A 68 6.25 23.19 16.66
CA TRP A 68 6.62 21.97 15.95
C TRP A 68 5.83 20.74 16.40
N ALA A 69 5.30 20.72 17.63
CA ALA A 69 4.42 19.66 18.11
C ALA A 69 3.07 19.61 17.37
N VAL A 70 2.68 20.71 16.71
CA VAL A 70 1.46 20.75 15.88
C VAL A 70 1.83 20.69 14.41
N ALA A 71 2.93 21.35 14.01
CA ALA A 71 3.37 21.35 12.62
C ALA A 71 3.72 19.94 12.12
N ILE A 72 4.52 19.17 12.87
CA ILE A 72 4.95 17.82 12.47
C ILE A 72 3.77 16.91 12.08
N PRO A 73 2.73 16.72 12.93
CA PRO A 73 1.62 15.86 12.57
C PRO A 73 0.80 16.41 11.40
N ILE A 74 0.62 17.74 11.29
CA ILE A 74 -0.10 18.34 10.15
C ILE A 74 0.64 18.09 8.84
N TRP A 75 1.95 18.34 8.79
CA TRP A 75 2.77 18.09 7.60
C TRP A 75 2.81 16.60 7.26
N GLY A 76 2.91 15.72 8.27
CA GLY A 76 2.87 14.27 8.08
C GLY A 76 1.54 13.80 7.47
N LEU A 77 0.41 14.23 8.03
CA LEU A 77 -0.92 13.90 7.49
C LEU A 77 -1.14 14.49 6.10
N THR A 78 -0.68 15.71 5.85
CA THR A 78 -0.78 16.35 4.53
C THR A 78 0.02 15.59 3.50
N ALA A 79 1.29 15.25 3.81
CA ALA A 79 2.14 14.48 2.92
C ALA A 79 1.56 13.08 2.65
N ALA A 80 1.07 12.39 3.69
CA ALA A 80 0.42 11.09 3.56
C ALA A 80 -0.86 11.17 2.71
N GLY A 81 -1.68 12.21 2.88
CA GLY A 81 -2.88 12.45 2.09
C GLY A 81 -2.57 12.73 0.63
N VAL A 82 -1.62 13.63 0.36
CA VAL A 82 -1.16 13.90 -1.02
C VAL A 82 -0.60 12.63 -1.66
N PHE A 83 0.18 11.85 -0.92
CA PHE A 83 0.69 10.59 -1.43
C PHE A 83 -0.43 9.60 -1.75
N ALA A 84 -1.35 9.36 -0.81
CA ALA A 84 -2.40 8.35 -0.95
C ALA A 84 -3.45 8.69 -2.01
N PHE A 85 -3.84 9.96 -2.15
CA PHE A 85 -4.95 10.38 -3.01
C PHE A 85 -4.52 10.97 -4.34
N ILE A 86 -3.30 11.50 -4.45
CA ILE A 86 -2.83 12.14 -5.67
C ILE A 86 -1.72 11.32 -6.30
N ILE A 87 -0.60 11.13 -5.58
CA ILE A 87 0.60 10.52 -6.15
C ILE A 87 0.38 9.04 -6.46
N TYR A 88 -0.14 8.27 -5.51
CA TYR A 88 -0.31 6.82 -5.66
C TYR A 88 -1.31 6.48 -6.79
N PRO A 89 -2.50 7.10 -6.88
CA PRO A 89 -3.39 6.89 -8.02
C PRO A 89 -2.78 7.37 -9.34
N ALA A 90 -2.07 8.50 -9.36
CA ALA A 90 -1.40 8.97 -10.57
C ALA A 90 -0.34 7.99 -11.09
N ILE A 91 0.46 7.40 -10.18
CA ILE A 91 1.43 6.35 -10.53
C ILE A 91 0.70 5.12 -11.08
N ASN A 92 -0.37 4.66 -10.42
CA ASN A 92 -1.15 3.51 -10.87
C ASN A 92 -1.77 3.74 -12.25
N MET A 93 -2.34 4.93 -12.49
CA MET A 93 -2.86 5.31 -13.81
C MET A 93 -1.77 5.36 -14.87
N ARG A 94 -0.58 5.87 -14.53
CA ARG A 94 0.57 5.90 -15.46
C ARG A 94 1.09 4.49 -15.80
N MET A 95 1.01 3.55 -14.86
CA MET A 95 1.44 2.16 -15.07
C MET A 95 0.38 1.32 -15.80
N THR A 96 -0.88 1.72 -15.78
CA THR A 96 -1.97 1.03 -16.46
C THR A 96 -1.87 1.30 -17.97
N PRO A 97 -1.77 0.25 -18.81
CA PRO A 97 -1.80 0.41 -20.28
C PRO A 97 -3.10 1.05 -20.76
N ASP A 98 -3.05 1.69 -21.93
CA ASP A 98 -4.26 2.24 -22.56
C ASP A 98 -5.24 1.11 -22.94
N ILE A 99 -6.52 1.44 -23.03
CA ILE A 99 -7.60 0.47 -23.32
C ILE A 99 -7.48 -0.19 -24.71
N ASP A 100 -6.76 0.46 -25.62
CA ASP A 100 -6.51 0.01 -26.99
C ASP A 100 -5.07 -0.53 -27.18
N ASP A 101 -4.29 -0.68 -26.09
CA ASP A 101 -2.92 -1.21 -26.16
C ASP A 101 -2.91 -2.71 -26.47
N ILE A 102 -1.99 -3.13 -27.35
CA ILE A 102 -1.71 -4.52 -27.72
C ILE A 102 -1.34 -5.37 -26.50
N LYS A 103 -0.86 -4.74 -25.41
CA LYS A 103 -0.55 -5.42 -24.14
C LYS A 103 -1.79 -5.89 -23.38
N THR A 104 -2.95 -5.36 -23.72
CA THR A 104 -4.25 -5.75 -23.15
C THR A 104 -4.86 -6.94 -23.94
N ILE A 105 -4.12 -7.50 -24.90
CA ILE A 105 -4.56 -8.62 -25.73
C ILE A 105 -4.54 -9.95 -24.96
N ASN A 106 -5.56 -10.76 -25.24
CA ASN A 106 -5.79 -12.08 -24.68
C ASN A 106 -4.71 -13.11 -25.08
N ASP A 107 -4.54 -14.12 -24.23
CA ASP A 107 -3.62 -15.24 -24.48
C ASP A 107 -4.28 -16.36 -25.32
N LYS A 108 -3.53 -17.42 -25.59
CA LYS A 108 -3.99 -18.57 -26.39
C LYS A 108 -5.13 -19.36 -25.71
N TYR A 109 -5.27 -19.25 -24.38
CA TYR A 109 -6.27 -19.98 -23.62
C TYR A 109 -7.57 -19.20 -23.43
N SER A 110 -7.61 -17.94 -23.87
CA SER A 110 -8.81 -17.14 -23.85
C SER A 110 -9.93 -17.76 -24.71
N LEU A 111 -11.10 -17.89 -24.10
CA LEU A 111 -12.28 -18.46 -24.72
C LEU A 111 -12.94 -17.41 -25.61
N SER A 112 -12.78 -17.53 -26.93
CA SER A 112 -13.48 -16.64 -27.87
C SER A 112 -14.99 -16.89 -27.86
N ASN A 113 -15.75 -15.84 -28.16
CA ASN A 113 -17.22 -15.88 -28.22
C ASN A 113 -17.68 -16.90 -29.29
N GLN A 114 -18.27 -18.00 -28.84
CA GLN A 114 -18.85 -19.02 -29.72
C GLN A 114 -20.24 -18.60 -30.22
N GLU A 115 -20.64 -19.09 -31.39
CA GLU A 115 -21.94 -18.78 -32.00
C GLU A 115 -23.10 -19.08 -31.03
N ARG A 116 -23.94 -18.07 -30.79
CA ARG A 116 -25.10 -18.20 -29.91
C ARG A 116 -26.18 -19.02 -30.61
N ILE A 117 -26.63 -20.08 -29.95
CA ILE A 117 -27.84 -20.80 -30.34
C ILE A 117 -29.04 -19.88 -30.06
N PRO A 118 -29.88 -19.53 -31.06
CA PRO A 118 -31.01 -18.65 -30.86
C PRO A 118 -32.01 -19.27 -29.85
N GLY A 119 -32.29 -18.55 -28.76
CA GLY A 119 -33.15 -19.01 -27.66
C GLY A 119 -32.43 -19.81 -26.56
N GLY A 120 -31.13 -20.07 -26.71
CA GLY A 120 -30.30 -20.76 -25.71
C GLY A 120 -29.55 -19.81 -24.77
N ILE A 121 -29.01 -20.38 -23.68
CA ILE A 121 -28.07 -19.68 -22.80
C ILE A 121 -26.75 -19.48 -23.56
N PRO A 122 -26.16 -18.27 -23.57
CA PRO A 122 -24.91 -18.04 -24.27
C PRO A 122 -23.78 -18.90 -23.68
N PRO A 123 -22.88 -19.45 -24.51
CA PRO A 123 -21.74 -20.23 -24.05
C PRO A 123 -20.76 -19.35 -23.25
N VAL A 124 -20.08 -19.95 -22.27
CA VAL A 124 -19.05 -19.27 -21.48
C VAL A 124 -17.91 -18.86 -22.40
N SER A 125 -17.63 -17.56 -22.45
CA SER A 125 -16.55 -16.96 -23.23
C SER A 125 -15.98 -15.76 -22.49
N ASP A 126 -14.72 -15.44 -22.78
CA ASP A 126 -14.05 -14.28 -22.23
C ASP A 126 -14.40 -13.05 -23.05
N ILE A 127 -14.80 -11.99 -22.36
CA ILE A 127 -15.10 -10.70 -22.96
C ILE A 127 -13.86 -9.82 -22.76
N PRO A 128 -13.29 -9.21 -23.82
CA PRO A 128 -12.14 -8.33 -23.67
C PRO A 128 -12.49 -7.18 -22.72
N ILE A 129 -11.54 -6.83 -21.84
CA ILE A 129 -11.76 -5.81 -20.80
C ILE A 129 -12.23 -4.48 -21.38
N THR A 130 -11.80 -4.13 -22.60
CA THR A 130 -12.23 -2.94 -23.34
C THR A 130 -13.74 -2.94 -23.62
N GLU A 131 -14.33 -4.09 -23.97
CA GLU A 131 -15.76 -4.21 -24.23
C GLU A 131 -16.57 -4.15 -22.93
N VAL A 132 -16.10 -4.81 -21.87
CA VAL A 132 -16.72 -4.74 -20.53
C VAL A 132 -16.72 -3.30 -20.02
N CYS A 133 -15.58 -2.62 -20.08
CA CYS A 133 -15.44 -1.24 -19.65
C CYS A 133 -16.32 -0.30 -20.47
N ARG A 134 -16.40 -0.48 -21.79
CA ARG A 134 -17.29 0.30 -22.65
C ARG A 134 -18.75 0.12 -22.27
N LYS A 135 -19.19 -1.11 -22.00
CA LYS A 135 -20.59 -1.40 -21.70
C LYS A 135 -21.01 -0.94 -20.30
N LEU A 136 -20.11 -1.00 -19.31
CA LEU A 136 -20.42 -0.63 -17.93
C LEU A 136 -20.23 0.86 -17.64
N TYR A 137 -19.25 1.51 -18.29
CA TYR A 137 -18.82 2.86 -17.91
C TYR A 137 -19.00 3.93 -19.00
N LEU A 138 -19.23 3.58 -20.28
CA LEU A 138 -19.56 4.59 -21.30
C LEU A 138 -21.09 4.76 -21.46
N PRO A 139 -21.60 6.02 -21.45
CA PRO A 139 -23.00 6.28 -21.75
C PRO A 139 -23.33 6.03 -23.23
N ASP A 140 -24.52 5.47 -23.49
CA ASP A 140 -25.01 5.08 -24.83
C ASP A 140 -24.97 6.22 -25.87
N SER A 141 -25.04 7.48 -25.41
CA SER A 141 -24.96 8.65 -26.29
C SER A 141 -23.62 8.81 -26.99
N LYS A 142 -22.52 8.32 -26.40
CA LYS A 142 -21.19 8.33 -27.03
C LYS A 142 -20.92 7.10 -27.90
N ILE A 143 -21.65 6.00 -27.70
CA ILE A 143 -21.46 4.75 -28.45
C ILE A 143 -22.03 4.88 -29.87
N LYS A 144 -23.10 5.65 -30.07
CA LYS A 144 -23.75 5.82 -31.39
C LYS A 144 -23.03 6.77 -32.36
N ASN A 145 -22.05 7.53 -31.89
CA ASN A 145 -21.38 8.58 -32.64
C ASN A 145 -19.91 8.24 -32.98
N SER A 146 -19.51 6.99 -32.80
CA SER A 146 -18.20 6.43 -33.16
C SER A 146 -18.38 5.25 -34.10
#